data_AF-A0A1F6D570-F1
#
_entry.id   AF-A0A1F6D570-F1
#
_cell.length_a   1.000
_cell.length_b   1.000
_cell.length_c   1.000
_cell.angle_alpha   90.00
_cell.angle_beta   90.00
_cell.angle_gamma   90.00
#
_symmetry.space_group_name_H-M   'P 1'
#
loop_
_entity.id
_entity.type
_entity.pdbx_description
1 polymer ?
#
loop_
_entity_poly.entity_id
_entity_poly.type
_entity_poly.pdbx_seq_one_letter_code
_entity_poly.pdbx_strand_id
1 'polypeptide(L)'
;MKRVSAIAGAVLGCLFLVRGPGPEARILPIPAGTGGIGGAALTAAGGDTLMLTTGGGVYHEPRTVVLPGVPLTIMAGPALSVPPRWTSDDSLHVQVFHDLVVKGIRLDGRGRTAYAIQSHAPRPNRIVVADCEIASFTEDGIADTGVPVDTCLVRNTVFHDLGKRALNFQTPDMCRNLTVENCTFYRIGTHAVRISQGTASLRVRITHVTVHDCLGGIYLRDVGDAVVANSILTGCKLYAVRSSAPATLTHNCTFRNRRNYDLHPGGEGCFNADPRYFDAEAGDFSLLPGSSCLTAGRAGEPLGDPRWTGAATRRAWRWHVARTGGRVGGVLLLAAGLVYASFRYVQRRVREQEERKYLRHLSHETIRALEDERRRLSRELHDQVGQDLVMASIQVEMLRHQLGEAGRAALGPKLDDLSMSVETAIEHIHQIAYGLRPAMLDELGLVPTLQWYTETFSKRTGLRVHLDVKEMREMRHGRLNMTLYRIVQEALTNVVKHARATQAVVRLSNARDLVTMVVEDDGVGFDVDRVRSFSRGGGGIGLLSVQERVESFGGTFHVVSRPGAGTRLMMNLPIPGDAEEGE
;
A
#
# COMPACT_ATOMS: atom_id res chain seq x y z
N MET A 1 38.26 -40.83 16.53
CA MET A 1 38.00 -39.80 15.49
C MET A 1 36.54 -39.41 15.58
N LYS A 2 36.09 -38.14 15.60
CA LYS A 2 36.75 -36.81 15.70
C LYS A 2 35.67 -35.82 16.20
N ARG A 3 36.02 -34.85 17.09
CA ARG A 3 35.19 -33.69 17.56
C ARG A 3 33.98 -34.03 18.46
N VAL A 4 33.70 -33.45 19.64
CA VAL A 4 34.40 -32.56 20.63
C VAL A 4 33.89 -32.99 22.03
N SER A 5 34.62 -33.09 23.16
CA SER A 5 36.03 -32.83 23.55
C SER A 5 36.39 -31.51 24.29
N ALA A 6 35.43 -30.67 24.69
CA ALA A 6 35.60 -29.49 25.57
C ALA A 6 34.19 -29.00 25.99
N ILE A 7 33.88 -28.61 27.24
CA ILE A 7 34.71 -28.23 28.39
C ILE A 7 34.22 -29.00 29.64
N ALA A 8 35.05 -29.88 30.17
CA ALA A 8 35.00 -30.29 31.58
C ALA A 8 36.24 -29.68 32.24
N GLY A 9 36.07 -28.67 33.09
CA GLY A 9 37.20 -27.82 33.50
C GLY A 9 36.86 -26.63 34.39
N ALA A 10 36.04 -26.83 35.42
CA ALA A 10 35.88 -25.91 36.54
C ALA A 10 35.38 -26.69 37.78
N VAL A 11 36.28 -27.48 38.37
CA VAL A 11 36.01 -28.32 39.55
C VAL A 11 36.68 -27.71 40.78
N LEU A 12 35.97 -27.79 41.91
CA LEU A 12 36.40 -27.44 43.28
C LEU A 12 36.69 -25.95 43.59
N GLY A 13 35.83 -25.37 44.42
CA GLY A 13 36.01 -24.02 44.97
C GLY A 13 35.01 -23.56 46.04
N CYS A 14 34.07 -24.41 46.49
CA CYS A 14 33.13 -24.06 47.56
C CYS A 14 33.59 -24.65 48.90
N LEU A 15 34.19 -23.77 49.71
CA LEU A 15 34.57 -24.05 51.09
C LEU A 15 33.31 -24.39 51.93
N PHE A 16 33.31 -25.53 52.61
CA PHE A 16 32.33 -25.79 53.66
C PHE A 16 32.59 -24.83 54.84
N LEU A 17 31.74 -23.83 55.03
CA LEU A 17 31.70 -23.03 56.25
C LEU A 17 30.44 -23.36 57.06
N VAL A 18 30.67 -23.63 58.35
CA VAL A 18 29.64 -24.00 59.31
C VAL A 18 28.75 -22.80 59.63
N ARG A 19 27.45 -23.05 59.80
CA ARG A 19 26.41 -22.05 60.04
C ARG A 19 26.63 -21.24 61.33
N GLY A 20 26.75 -19.92 61.19
CA GLY A 20 26.15 -18.98 62.16
C GLY A 20 24.64 -18.81 61.89
N PRO A 21 23.92 -18.00 62.68
CA PRO A 21 22.55 -17.60 62.33
C PRO A 21 22.57 -16.93 60.95
N GLY A 22 21.70 -17.39 60.05
CA GLY A 22 21.67 -16.91 58.67
C GLY A 22 21.31 -15.42 58.58
N PRO A 23 21.82 -14.69 57.58
CA PRO A 23 21.40 -13.31 57.33
C PRO A 23 19.89 -13.27 57.04
N GLU A 24 19.24 -12.16 57.41
CA GLU A 24 17.83 -11.93 57.08
C GLU A 24 17.62 -11.97 55.56
N ALA A 25 16.51 -12.59 55.13
CA ALA A 25 16.14 -12.70 53.72
C ALA A 25 15.93 -11.33 53.08
N ARG A 26 16.72 -11.01 52.04
CA ARG A 26 16.72 -9.70 51.39
C ARG A 26 15.77 -9.67 50.20
N ILE A 27 15.21 -8.50 49.91
CA ILE A 27 14.50 -8.24 48.65
C ILE A 27 15.47 -7.48 47.73
N LEU A 28 15.84 -8.11 46.61
CA LEU A 28 16.76 -7.58 45.61
C LEU A 28 15.97 -7.09 44.40
N PRO A 29 15.80 -5.77 44.19
CA PRO A 29 15.03 -5.23 43.07
C PRO A 29 15.81 -5.35 41.76
N ILE A 30 15.24 -6.04 40.77
CA ILE A 30 15.84 -6.26 39.45
C ILE A 30 15.05 -5.45 38.39
N PRO A 31 15.65 -4.43 37.75
CA PRO A 31 15.04 -3.75 36.61
C PRO A 31 15.07 -4.63 35.34
N ALA A 32 14.19 -4.35 34.37
CA ALA A 32 14.25 -5.00 33.06
C ALA A 32 15.59 -4.72 32.35
N GLY A 33 16.05 -5.69 31.55
CA GLY A 33 17.37 -5.66 30.92
C GLY A 33 17.89 -7.08 30.62
N THR A 34 19.19 -7.17 30.32
CA THR A 34 19.86 -8.42 29.96
C THR A 34 20.74 -8.95 31.09
N GLY A 35 20.63 -10.24 31.43
CA GLY A 35 21.48 -10.94 32.41
C GLY A 35 21.18 -10.63 33.89
N GLY A 36 20.15 -9.83 34.17
CA GLY A 36 19.91 -9.27 35.51
C GLY A 36 19.46 -10.29 36.55
N ILE A 37 18.64 -11.28 36.16
CA ILE A 37 18.15 -12.30 37.09
C ILE A 37 19.23 -13.35 37.32
N GLY A 38 19.91 -13.79 36.24
CA GLY A 38 21.04 -14.71 36.34
C GLY A 38 22.20 -14.15 37.17
N GLY A 39 22.57 -12.88 36.93
CA GLY A 39 23.62 -12.21 37.70
C GLY A 39 23.29 -12.07 39.19
N ALA A 40 22.08 -11.64 39.52
CA ALA A 40 21.66 -11.49 40.92
C ALA A 40 21.58 -12.85 41.64
N ALA A 41 21.07 -13.90 40.98
CA ALA A 41 20.97 -15.24 41.53
C ALA A 41 22.32 -15.80 41.99
N LEU A 42 23.41 -15.56 41.26
CA LEU A 42 24.77 -16.00 41.64
C LEU A 42 25.29 -15.37 42.95
N THR A 43 24.72 -14.22 43.36
CA THR A 43 25.11 -13.49 44.58
C THR A 43 24.08 -13.57 45.71
N ALA A 44 22.98 -14.30 45.49
CA ALA A 44 21.89 -14.41 46.43
C ALA A 44 22.24 -15.31 47.63
N ALA A 45 21.77 -14.91 48.82
CA ALA A 45 21.78 -15.74 50.02
C ALA A 45 20.51 -16.60 50.09
N GLY A 46 20.53 -17.67 50.89
CA GLY A 46 19.37 -18.53 51.07
C GLY A 46 18.20 -17.80 51.72
N GLY A 47 17.07 -17.75 51.02
CA GLY A 47 15.86 -17.03 51.41
C GLY A 47 15.65 -15.71 50.65
N ASP A 48 16.65 -15.21 49.92
CA ASP A 48 16.53 -13.95 49.18
C ASP A 48 15.41 -14.00 48.12
N THR A 49 14.85 -12.83 47.83
CA THR A 49 13.79 -12.60 46.86
C THR A 49 14.27 -11.68 45.75
N LEU A 50 14.41 -12.18 44.53
CA LEU A 50 14.65 -11.39 43.33
C LEU A 50 13.31 -10.79 42.86
N MET A 51 13.11 -9.51 43.10
CA MET A 51 11.86 -8.80 42.79
C MET A 51 11.98 -8.04 41.47
N LEU A 52 11.26 -8.49 40.44
CA LEU A 52 11.24 -7.85 39.13
C LEU A 52 10.39 -6.57 39.19
N THR A 53 11.01 -5.41 39.00
CA THR A 53 10.37 -4.09 39.24
C THR A 53 9.71 -3.46 38.01
N THR A 54 9.90 -4.00 36.80
CA THR A 54 9.40 -3.40 35.55
C THR A 54 8.21 -4.19 34.98
N GLY A 55 6.99 -3.69 35.16
CA GLY A 55 5.76 -4.31 34.63
C GLY A 55 5.76 -4.34 33.10
N GLY A 56 5.48 -5.51 32.52
CA GLY A 56 5.60 -5.76 31.07
C GLY A 56 7.02 -5.66 30.51
N GLY A 57 8.03 -5.36 31.35
CA GLY A 57 9.43 -5.26 30.96
C GLY A 57 10.00 -6.62 30.54
N VAL A 58 11.00 -6.58 29.66
CA VAL A 58 11.69 -7.79 29.17
C VAL A 58 12.94 -8.03 30.02
N TYR A 59 12.99 -9.19 30.63
CA TYR A 59 14.11 -9.73 31.37
C TYR A 59 14.72 -10.82 30.48
N HIS A 60 15.82 -10.50 29.82
CA HIS A 60 16.45 -11.34 28.80
C HIS A 60 17.70 -12.01 29.35
N GLU A 61 17.79 -13.33 29.24
CA GLU A 61 18.92 -14.09 29.77
C GLU A 61 19.70 -14.71 28.61
N PRO A 62 20.94 -14.27 28.34
CA PRO A 62 21.70 -14.66 27.15
C PRO A 62 22.25 -16.10 27.21
N ARG A 63 22.05 -16.78 28.34
CA ARG A 63 22.41 -18.16 28.65
C ARG A 63 21.38 -18.74 29.63
N THR A 64 21.45 -20.05 29.85
CA THR A 64 20.73 -20.75 30.91
C THR A 64 20.95 -20.05 32.26
N VAL A 65 19.86 -19.72 32.97
CA VAL A 65 19.93 -19.22 34.34
C VAL A 65 20.16 -20.37 35.29
N VAL A 66 21.38 -20.47 35.80
CA VAL A 66 21.75 -21.43 36.83
C VAL A 66 21.46 -20.83 38.20
N LEU A 67 20.39 -21.29 38.85
CA LEU A 67 20.06 -20.90 40.21
C LEU A 67 20.90 -21.71 41.20
N PRO A 68 21.54 -21.06 42.19
CA PRO A 68 22.49 -21.71 43.10
C PRO A 68 21.85 -22.77 44.01
N GLY A 69 22.70 -23.51 44.74
CA GLY A 69 22.31 -24.46 45.78
C GLY A 69 21.77 -23.82 47.06
N VAL A 70 20.96 -22.76 46.97
CA VAL A 70 20.27 -22.10 48.10
C VAL A 70 18.81 -21.80 47.74
N PRO A 71 17.87 -21.81 48.70
CA PRO A 71 16.46 -21.51 48.44
C PRO A 71 16.29 -20.07 47.96
N LEU A 72 15.51 -19.86 46.89
CA LEU A 72 15.35 -18.56 46.23
C LEU A 72 13.89 -18.29 45.82
N THR A 73 13.45 -17.04 45.97
CA THR A 73 12.18 -16.56 45.38
C THR A 73 12.47 -15.61 44.22
N ILE A 74 11.75 -15.74 43.11
CA ILE A 74 11.79 -14.83 41.97
C ILE A 74 10.35 -14.39 41.70
N MET A 75 10.04 -13.10 41.85
CA MET A 75 8.66 -12.63 41.74
C MET A 75 8.53 -11.27 41.08
N ALA A 76 7.39 -11.04 40.43
CA ALA A 76 6.98 -9.71 40.02
C ALA A 76 6.71 -8.81 41.25
N GLY A 77 7.04 -7.53 41.15
CA GLY A 77 6.67 -6.54 42.17
C GLY A 77 5.15 -6.49 42.37
N PRO A 78 4.65 -6.38 43.62
CA PRO A 78 3.23 -6.55 43.93
C PRO A 78 2.31 -5.47 43.35
N ALA A 79 2.86 -4.33 42.93
CA ALA A 79 2.11 -3.23 42.30
C ALA A 79 2.03 -3.32 40.76
N LEU A 80 2.61 -4.37 40.14
CA LEU A 80 2.67 -4.49 38.69
C LEU A 80 1.36 -5.03 38.11
N SER A 81 0.71 -4.24 37.25
CA SER A 81 -0.53 -4.61 36.55
C SER A 81 -0.30 -5.47 35.30
N VAL A 82 0.93 -5.52 34.78
CA VAL A 82 1.33 -6.33 33.63
C VAL A 82 2.50 -7.22 34.06
N PRO A 83 2.41 -8.56 33.91
CA PRO A 83 3.47 -9.46 34.33
C PRO A 83 4.77 -9.19 33.58
N PRO A 84 5.93 -9.13 34.26
CA PRO A 84 7.24 -9.12 33.64
C PRO A 84 7.42 -10.31 32.70
N ARG A 85 8.10 -10.11 31.57
CA ARG A 85 8.42 -11.19 30.62
C ARG A 85 9.86 -11.64 30.78
N TRP A 86 10.05 -12.82 31.32
CA TRP A 86 11.34 -13.50 31.42
C TRP A 86 11.56 -14.37 30.18
N THR A 87 12.69 -14.21 29.51
CA THR A 87 13.04 -14.89 28.26
C THR A 87 14.49 -15.35 28.29
N SER A 88 14.83 -16.38 27.53
CA SER A 88 16.21 -16.76 27.25
C SER A 88 16.43 -17.00 25.76
N ASP A 89 17.69 -16.98 25.32
CA ASP A 89 18.10 -17.45 23.99
C ASP A 89 18.73 -18.86 24.03
N ASP A 90 18.92 -19.44 25.23
CA ASP A 90 19.49 -20.78 25.40
C ASP A 90 18.43 -21.89 25.25
N SER A 91 18.87 -23.14 25.19
CA SER A 91 18.07 -24.36 25.14
C SER A 91 17.34 -24.66 26.45
N LEU A 92 17.92 -24.32 27.61
CA LEU A 92 17.28 -24.38 28.92
C LEU A 92 17.17 -22.97 29.50
N HIS A 93 15.99 -22.56 29.93
CA HIS A 93 15.79 -21.23 30.52
C HIS A 93 16.28 -21.19 31.97
N VAL A 94 15.74 -22.05 32.84
CA VAL A 94 16.08 -22.06 34.28
C VAL A 94 16.51 -23.45 34.74
N GLN A 95 17.74 -23.54 35.26
CA GLN A 95 18.30 -24.72 35.92
C GLN A 95 18.28 -24.52 37.44
N VAL A 96 17.68 -25.45 38.18
CA VAL A 96 17.38 -25.29 39.61
C VAL A 96 18.14 -26.29 40.47
N PHE A 97 18.95 -25.82 41.42
CA PHE A 97 19.74 -26.68 42.32
C PHE A 97 19.27 -26.74 43.78
N HIS A 98 18.27 -25.96 44.18
CA HIS A 98 17.60 -26.04 45.49
C HIS A 98 16.12 -25.62 45.35
N ASP A 99 15.55 -24.93 46.34
CA ASP A 99 14.12 -24.61 46.36
C ASP A 99 13.88 -23.34 45.55
N LEU A 100 12.84 -23.35 44.73
CA LEU A 100 12.48 -22.24 43.87
C LEU A 100 11.01 -21.88 44.07
N VAL A 101 10.75 -20.60 44.29
CA VAL A 101 9.42 -19.99 44.15
C VAL A 101 9.46 -19.02 42.97
N VAL A 102 8.61 -19.22 41.96
CA VAL A 102 8.39 -18.26 40.87
C VAL A 102 6.97 -17.71 40.96
N LYS A 103 6.80 -16.38 41.00
CA LYS A 103 5.47 -15.77 41.14
C LYS A 103 5.19 -14.57 40.24
N GLY A 104 4.05 -14.56 39.54
CA GLY A 104 3.54 -13.39 38.82
C GLY A 104 4.29 -13.04 37.53
N ILE A 105 5.05 -13.99 36.97
CA ILE A 105 5.98 -13.78 35.85
C ILE A 105 5.53 -14.58 34.63
N ARG A 106 5.69 -14.00 33.44
CA ARG A 106 5.56 -14.70 32.16
C ARG A 106 6.93 -15.24 31.73
N LEU A 107 7.11 -16.55 31.74
CA LEU A 107 8.24 -17.23 31.12
C LEU A 107 7.88 -17.49 29.65
N ASP A 108 8.65 -16.95 28.72
CA ASP A 108 8.38 -17.01 27.28
C ASP A 108 9.61 -17.54 26.53
N GLY A 109 9.53 -18.78 26.06
CA GLY A 109 10.60 -19.48 25.33
C GLY A 109 10.76 -19.00 23.88
N ARG A 110 9.93 -18.06 23.41
CA ARG A 110 9.98 -17.43 22.08
C ARG A 110 9.95 -18.39 20.88
N GLY A 111 9.51 -19.63 21.08
CA GLY A 111 9.55 -20.72 20.10
C GLY A 111 10.95 -21.26 19.82
N ARG A 112 11.92 -21.03 20.72
CA ARG A 112 13.35 -21.36 20.52
C ARG A 112 13.94 -22.15 21.68
N THR A 113 13.67 -21.71 22.92
CA THR A 113 14.10 -22.41 24.12
C THR A 113 13.31 -23.70 24.30
N ALA A 114 13.99 -24.79 24.64
CA ALA A 114 13.37 -26.09 24.83
C ALA A 114 12.64 -26.19 26.17
N TYR A 115 13.29 -25.86 27.27
CA TYR A 115 12.77 -26.11 28.62
C TYR A 115 12.63 -24.82 29.44
N ALA A 116 11.50 -24.64 30.14
CA ALA A 116 11.32 -23.46 31.01
C ALA A 116 12.01 -23.64 32.37
N ILE A 117 11.72 -24.72 33.09
CA ILE A 117 12.30 -25.02 34.41
C ILE A 117 12.71 -26.48 34.48
N GLN A 118 13.99 -26.76 34.78
CA GLN A 118 14.49 -28.10 35.06
C GLN A 118 15.16 -28.22 36.43
N SER A 119 14.65 -29.13 37.26
CA SER A 119 15.26 -29.46 38.54
C SER A 119 16.49 -30.35 38.35
N HIS A 120 17.63 -29.89 38.86
CA HIS A 120 18.92 -30.60 38.93
C HIS A 120 19.46 -30.66 40.38
N ALA A 121 18.61 -30.40 41.37
CA ALA A 121 19.00 -30.38 42.77
C ALA A 121 19.56 -31.75 43.21
N PRO A 122 20.71 -31.81 43.89
CA PRO A 122 21.33 -33.07 44.32
C PRO A 122 20.60 -33.76 45.49
N ARG A 123 19.49 -33.18 45.95
CA ARG A 123 18.63 -33.62 47.05
C ARG A 123 17.19 -33.19 46.76
N PRO A 124 16.18 -33.85 47.36
CA PRO A 124 14.78 -33.45 47.24
C PRO A 124 14.56 -31.96 47.55
N ASN A 125 14.07 -31.21 46.55
CA ASN A 125 13.82 -29.78 46.62
C ASN A 125 12.33 -29.44 46.49
N ARG A 126 11.97 -28.19 46.75
CA ARG A 126 10.61 -27.66 46.56
C ARG A 126 10.53 -26.69 45.39
N ILE A 127 9.62 -26.93 44.45
CA ILE A 127 9.35 -26.01 43.33
C ILE A 127 7.91 -25.49 43.46
N VAL A 128 7.76 -24.16 43.47
CA VAL A 128 6.46 -23.48 43.50
C VAL A 128 6.38 -22.53 42.31
N VAL A 129 5.31 -22.63 41.51
CA VAL A 129 5.00 -21.71 40.42
C VAL A 129 3.58 -21.20 40.63
N ALA A 130 3.43 -19.88 40.79
CA ALA A 130 2.16 -19.26 41.15
C ALA A 130 1.86 -18.01 40.32
N ASP A 131 0.61 -17.86 39.86
CA ASP A 131 0.16 -16.66 39.13
C ASP A 131 0.99 -16.38 37.85
N CYS A 132 1.53 -17.43 37.22
CA CYS A 132 2.47 -17.34 36.11
C CYS A 132 1.84 -17.62 34.73
N GLU A 133 2.57 -17.29 33.68
CA GLU A 133 2.32 -17.73 32.30
C GLU A 133 3.60 -18.42 31.78
N ILE A 134 3.50 -19.64 31.29
CA ILE A 134 4.63 -20.42 30.75
C ILE A 134 4.29 -20.76 29.30
N ALA A 135 4.96 -20.09 28.36
CA ALA A 135 4.55 -20.04 26.96
C ALA A 135 5.71 -20.26 25.99
N SER A 136 5.40 -20.77 24.80
CA SER A 136 6.30 -20.75 23.63
C SER A 136 7.60 -21.58 23.77
N PHE A 137 7.59 -22.69 24.52
CA PHE A 137 8.77 -23.58 24.64
C PHE A 137 8.70 -24.76 23.68
N THR A 138 9.82 -25.20 23.12
CA THR A 138 9.84 -26.29 22.11
C THR A 138 9.79 -27.69 22.70
N GLU A 139 10.08 -27.86 24.00
CA GLU A 139 10.00 -29.13 24.73
C GLU A 139 9.00 -29.04 25.90
N ASP A 140 9.48 -29.00 27.15
CA ASP A 140 8.63 -29.05 28.34
C ASP A 140 8.63 -27.75 29.17
N GLY A 141 7.51 -27.46 29.83
CA GLY A 141 7.40 -26.37 30.80
C GLY A 141 8.24 -26.65 32.05
N ILE A 142 7.76 -27.54 32.93
CA ILE A 142 8.48 -27.98 34.13
C ILE A 142 8.83 -29.47 33.99
N ALA A 143 10.11 -29.81 34.14
CA ALA A 143 10.60 -31.19 34.05
C ALA A 143 11.66 -31.53 35.11
N ASP A 144 11.78 -32.82 35.45
CA ASP A 144 12.93 -33.37 36.19
C ASP A 144 14.08 -33.78 35.24
N THR A 145 15.28 -33.95 35.81
CA THR A 145 16.43 -34.56 35.11
C THR A 145 17.02 -35.75 35.88
N GLY A 146 16.19 -36.51 36.61
CA GLY A 146 16.62 -37.74 37.29
C GLY A 146 16.97 -37.63 38.78
N VAL A 147 16.70 -36.50 39.46
CA VAL A 147 16.80 -36.38 40.93
C VAL A 147 15.50 -35.86 41.52
N PRO A 148 14.96 -36.43 42.62
CA PRO A 148 13.63 -36.10 43.09
C PRO A 148 13.38 -34.63 43.41
N VAL A 149 12.19 -34.16 43.07
CA VAL A 149 11.54 -33.01 43.68
C VAL A 149 10.70 -33.53 44.85
N ASP A 150 10.82 -32.99 46.06
CA ASP A 150 9.95 -33.41 47.16
C ASP A 150 8.51 -32.93 46.90
N THR A 151 8.36 -31.64 46.62
CA THR A 151 7.04 -31.00 46.46
C THR A 151 7.05 -30.07 45.25
N CYS A 152 6.15 -30.31 44.29
CA CYS A 152 5.88 -29.42 43.17
C CYS A 152 4.46 -28.84 43.30
N LEU A 153 4.36 -27.51 43.44
CA LEU A 153 3.10 -26.79 43.58
C LEU A 153 2.93 -25.79 42.42
N VAL A 154 1.89 -25.98 41.62
CA VAL A 154 1.57 -25.12 40.47
C VAL A 154 0.17 -24.56 40.66
N ARG A 155 0.06 -23.22 40.77
CA ARG A 155 -1.20 -22.53 41.07
C ARG A 155 -1.46 -21.36 40.13
N ASN A 156 -2.73 -21.14 39.78
CA ASN A 156 -3.17 -19.97 39.00
C ASN A 156 -2.34 -19.73 37.71
N THR A 157 -1.79 -20.79 37.12
CA THR A 157 -0.75 -20.69 36.07
C THR A 157 -1.33 -21.10 34.71
N VAL A 158 -0.94 -20.40 33.64
CA VAL A 158 -1.33 -20.73 32.27
C VAL A 158 -0.13 -21.32 31.54
N PHE A 159 -0.30 -22.49 30.92
CA PHE A 159 0.69 -23.15 30.08
C PHE A 159 0.15 -23.24 28.66
N HIS A 160 0.92 -22.78 27.67
CA HIS A 160 0.49 -22.90 26.27
C HIS A 160 1.59 -22.83 25.23
N ASP A 161 1.27 -23.29 24.03
CA ASP A 161 2.19 -23.30 22.88
C ASP A 161 3.51 -24.01 23.23
N LEU A 162 3.38 -25.17 23.89
CA LEU A 162 4.51 -26.00 24.34
C LEU A 162 4.64 -27.23 23.43
N GLY A 163 5.83 -27.44 22.87
CA GLY A 163 6.07 -28.48 21.87
C GLY A 163 5.92 -29.91 22.39
N LYS A 164 6.15 -30.18 23.68
CA LYS A 164 5.92 -31.50 24.30
C LYS A 164 4.99 -31.48 25.50
N ARG A 165 5.38 -31.01 26.69
CA ARG A 165 4.57 -31.23 27.92
C ARG A 165 4.56 -30.00 28.81
N ALA A 166 3.46 -29.73 29.49
CA ALA A 166 3.48 -28.62 30.46
C ALA A 166 4.15 -29.04 31.77
N LEU A 167 3.74 -30.18 32.34
CA LEU A 167 4.39 -30.82 33.51
C LEU A 167 4.84 -32.24 33.15
N ASN A 168 6.11 -32.56 33.38
CA ASN A 168 6.73 -33.82 32.99
C ASN A 168 7.63 -34.40 34.09
N PHE A 169 7.19 -35.48 34.71
CA PHE A 169 7.98 -36.23 35.68
C PHE A 169 8.21 -37.66 35.15
N GLN A 170 9.45 -38.06 34.93
CA GLN A 170 9.77 -39.27 34.13
C GLN A 170 10.39 -40.42 34.90
N THR A 171 11.19 -40.15 35.92
CA THR A 171 11.89 -41.19 36.69
C THR A 171 11.18 -41.48 38.03
N PRO A 172 11.51 -42.58 38.74
CA PRO A 172 10.77 -43.00 39.94
C PRO A 172 11.00 -42.03 41.11
N ASP A 173 10.00 -41.89 41.99
CA ASP A 173 10.02 -40.98 43.14
C ASP A 173 10.27 -39.48 42.80
N MET A 174 10.24 -39.08 41.52
CA MET A 174 10.62 -37.73 41.10
C MET A 174 9.74 -36.60 41.60
N CYS A 175 8.54 -36.93 42.04
CA CYS A 175 7.74 -36.05 42.86
C CYS A 175 7.14 -36.88 43.99
N ARG A 176 7.09 -36.35 45.22
CA ARG A 176 6.30 -36.97 46.30
C ARG A 176 4.94 -36.31 46.46
N ASN A 177 4.88 -34.99 46.28
CA ASN A 177 3.63 -34.22 46.30
C ASN A 177 3.54 -33.32 45.08
N LEU A 178 2.71 -33.68 44.09
CA LEU A 178 2.34 -32.82 42.98
C LEU A 178 0.94 -32.23 43.21
N THR A 179 0.86 -30.91 43.30
CA THR A 179 -0.42 -30.18 43.38
C THR A 179 -0.52 -29.19 42.23
N VAL A 180 -1.58 -29.30 41.43
CA VAL A 180 -1.90 -28.43 40.29
C VAL A 180 -3.31 -27.89 40.48
N GLU A 181 -3.45 -26.57 40.61
CA GLU A 181 -4.72 -25.95 41.00
C GLU A 181 -4.98 -24.65 40.23
N ASN A 182 -6.21 -24.43 39.76
CA ASN A 182 -6.60 -23.23 38.98
C ASN A 182 -5.70 -22.99 37.76
N CYS A 183 -5.29 -24.06 37.08
CA CYS A 183 -4.34 -23.98 35.97
C CYS A 183 -5.02 -24.24 34.63
N THR A 184 -4.50 -23.58 33.59
CA THR A 184 -5.00 -23.73 32.21
C THR A 184 -3.89 -24.24 31.32
N PHE A 185 -4.17 -25.29 30.54
CA PHE A 185 -3.24 -25.95 29.62
C PHE A 185 -3.86 -25.98 28.23
N TYR A 186 -3.26 -25.30 27.25
CA TYR A 186 -3.80 -25.33 25.89
C TYR A 186 -2.75 -25.31 24.79
N ARG A 187 -3.02 -25.99 23.66
CA ARG A 187 -2.05 -26.20 22.56
C ARG A 187 -0.74 -26.82 23.07
N ILE A 188 -0.85 -27.94 23.78
CA ILE A 188 0.29 -28.71 24.28
C ILE A 188 0.54 -29.93 23.39
N GLY A 189 1.72 -29.98 22.78
CA GLY A 189 2.04 -30.93 21.70
C GLY A 189 1.99 -32.40 22.08
N THR A 190 2.19 -32.77 23.36
CA THR A 190 1.99 -34.14 23.86
C THR A 190 1.07 -34.25 25.08
N HIS A 191 1.38 -33.67 26.25
CA HIS A 191 0.61 -33.90 27.48
C HIS A 191 0.54 -32.65 28.37
N ALA A 192 -0.64 -32.30 28.90
CA ALA A 192 -0.75 -31.27 29.94
C ALA A 192 0.00 -31.70 31.22
N VAL A 193 -0.26 -32.92 31.70
CA VAL A 193 0.48 -33.50 32.83
C VAL A 193 0.90 -34.92 32.47
N ARG A 194 2.18 -35.25 32.65
CA ARG A 194 2.71 -36.59 32.42
C ARG A 194 3.59 -37.03 33.59
N ILE A 195 3.20 -38.13 34.23
CA ILE A 195 4.01 -38.88 35.19
C ILE A 195 4.28 -40.26 34.58
N SER A 196 5.55 -40.57 34.28
CA SER A 196 5.91 -41.77 33.50
C SER A 196 6.38 -42.95 34.37
N GLN A 197 6.79 -42.71 35.62
CA GLN A 197 7.14 -43.73 36.63
C GLN A 197 6.79 -43.19 38.02
N GLY A 198 5.63 -43.56 38.55
CA GLY A 198 5.21 -43.25 39.92
C GLY A 198 5.63 -44.30 40.93
N THR A 199 5.40 -43.99 42.20
CA THR A 199 5.54 -44.93 43.33
C THR A 199 4.31 -44.82 44.23
N ALA A 200 4.09 -45.81 45.10
CA ALA A 200 2.95 -45.82 46.02
C ALA A 200 2.94 -44.63 47.00
N SER A 201 4.08 -43.99 47.22
CA SER A 201 4.26 -42.79 48.05
C SER A 201 3.97 -41.47 47.33
N LEU A 202 3.86 -41.45 45.99
CA LEU A 202 3.57 -40.24 45.22
C LEU A 202 2.08 -39.88 45.33
N ARG A 203 1.83 -38.66 45.84
CA ARG A 203 0.53 -38.02 45.91
C ARG A 203 0.36 -37.01 44.77
N VAL A 204 -0.74 -37.12 44.03
CA VAL A 204 -1.12 -36.19 42.95
C VAL A 204 -2.49 -35.58 43.24
N ARG A 205 -2.59 -34.26 43.19
CA ARG A 205 -3.84 -33.49 43.31
C ARG A 205 -3.93 -32.51 42.13
N ILE A 206 -4.94 -32.69 41.28
CA ILE A 206 -5.19 -31.81 40.13
C ILE A 206 -6.63 -31.31 40.26
N THR A 207 -6.82 -30.02 40.52
CA THR A 207 -8.14 -29.44 40.81
C THR A 207 -8.39 -28.15 40.03
N HIS A 208 -9.63 -27.94 39.57
CA HIS A 208 -10.02 -26.70 38.88
C HIS A 208 -9.10 -26.40 37.68
N VAL A 209 -8.85 -27.41 36.85
CA VAL A 209 -7.97 -27.31 35.69
C VAL A 209 -8.75 -27.27 34.39
N THR A 210 -8.35 -26.40 33.47
CA THR A 210 -8.80 -26.39 32.07
C THR A 210 -7.73 -27.02 31.17
N VAL A 211 -8.08 -28.03 30.39
CA VAL A 211 -7.24 -28.61 29.32
C VAL A 211 -7.97 -28.50 27.98
N HIS A 212 -7.31 -27.94 26.96
CA HIS A 212 -7.86 -27.77 25.62
C HIS A 212 -6.83 -28.03 24.52
N ASP A 213 -7.22 -28.68 23.41
CA ASP A 213 -6.36 -28.98 22.25
C ASP A 213 -4.95 -29.49 22.63
N CYS A 214 -4.91 -30.57 23.41
CA CYS A 214 -3.68 -31.28 23.74
C CYS A 214 -3.66 -32.63 23.00
N LEU A 215 -2.49 -33.21 22.73
CA LEU A 215 -2.45 -34.58 22.20
C LEU A 215 -3.00 -35.57 23.25
N GLY A 216 -2.67 -35.40 24.53
CA GLY A 216 -3.32 -36.03 25.67
C GLY A 216 -3.43 -35.04 26.84
N GLY A 217 -4.40 -35.25 27.73
CA GLY A 217 -4.56 -34.41 28.91
C GLY A 217 -3.61 -34.82 30.03
N ILE A 218 -4.10 -35.68 30.93
CA ILE A 218 -3.39 -36.14 32.13
C ILE A 218 -2.99 -37.61 31.94
N TYR A 219 -1.70 -37.92 32.07
CA TYR A 219 -1.16 -39.28 32.10
C TYR A 219 -0.46 -39.55 33.42
N LEU A 220 -0.92 -40.56 34.14
CA LEU A 220 -0.35 -41.03 35.40
C LEU A 220 0.07 -42.49 35.22
N ARG A 221 1.29 -42.83 35.64
CA ARG A 221 1.73 -44.23 35.71
C ARG A 221 2.13 -44.55 37.14
N ASP A 222 1.54 -45.60 37.69
CA ASP A 222 1.88 -46.25 38.96
C ASP A 222 1.79 -45.29 40.17
N VAL A 223 0.79 -44.40 40.13
CA VAL A 223 0.47 -43.43 41.19
C VAL A 223 -0.66 -43.96 42.06
N GLY A 224 -0.36 -44.33 43.30
CA GLY A 224 -1.34 -44.92 44.23
C GLY A 224 -2.32 -43.92 44.86
N ASP A 225 -1.95 -42.64 44.96
CA ASP A 225 -2.78 -41.59 45.56
C ASP A 225 -2.99 -40.41 44.58
N ALA A 226 -3.79 -40.63 43.53
CA ALA A 226 -4.14 -39.63 42.54
C ALA A 226 -5.60 -39.14 42.66
N VAL A 227 -5.79 -37.82 42.64
CA VAL A 227 -7.12 -37.18 42.53
C VAL A 227 -7.10 -36.16 41.38
N VAL A 228 -8.08 -36.25 40.48
CA VAL A 228 -8.40 -35.21 39.48
C VAL A 228 -9.84 -34.77 39.69
N ALA A 229 -10.07 -33.50 40.01
CA ALA A 229 -11.41 -33.01 40.29
C ALA A 229 -11.71 -31.60 39.77
N ASN A 230 -13.00 -31.25 39.70
CA ASN A 230 -13.51 -29.94 39.28
C ASN A 230 -12.93 -29.44 37.94
N SER A 231 -12.53 -30.33 37.03
CA SER A 231 -11.72 -29.98 35.85
C SER A 231 -12.47 -30.17 34.53
N ILE A 232 -12.10 -29.39 33.52
CA ILE A 232 -12.62 -29.52 32.16
C ILE A 232 -11.47 -29.96 31.25
N LEU A 233 -11.63 -31.12 30.61
CA LEU A 233 -10.63 -31.69 29.70
C LEU A 233 -11.26 -31.89 28.33
N THR A 234 -10.77 -31.16 27.34
CA THR A 234 -11.40 -31.12 26.00
C THR A 234 -10.42 -31.18 24.85
N GLY A 235 -10.92 -31.70 23.71
CA GLY A 235 -10.17 -31.77 22.46
C GLY A 235 -8.91 -32.66 22.54
N CYS A 236 -8.79 -33.52 23.55
CA CYS A 236 -7.60 -34.34 23.73
C CYS A 236 -7.56 -35.50 22.71
N LYS A 237 -6.57 -35.46 21.81
CA LYS A 237 -6.51 -36.29 20.59
C LYS A 237 -6.20 -37.78 20.86
N LEU A 238 -5.73 -38.12 22.06
CA LEU A 238 -5.52 -39.48 22.56
C LEU A 238 -6.50 -39.79 23.70
N TYR A 239 -6.42 -39.04 24.80
CA TYR A 239 -7.29 -39.21 25.97
C TYR A 239 -7.32 -37.99 26.90
N ALA A 240 -8.42 -37.86 27.65
CA ALA A 240 -8.58 -36.83 28.68
C ALA A 240 -7.71 -37.13 29.91
N VAL A 241 -7.96 -38.27 30.56
CA VAL A 241 -7.17 -38.82 31.67
C VAL A 241 -6.79 -40.25 31.30
N ARG A 242 -5.65 -40.72 31.82
CA ARG A 242 -5.27 -42.13 31.81
C ARG A 242 -4.37 -42.42 33.02
N SER A 243 -4.66 -43.48 33.76
CA SER A 243 -3.91 -43.94 34.94
C SER A 243 -3.68 -45.46 34.87
N SER A 244 -2.47 -45.95 35.21
CA SER A 244 -2.25 -47.41 35.37
C SER A 244 -2.60 -47.95 36.76
N ALA A 245 -2.86 -47.06 37.72
CA ALA A 245 -3.30 -47.37 39.08
C ALA A 245 -4.62 -46.64 39.40
N PRO A 246 -5.42 -47.08 40.40
CA PRO A 246 -6.67 -46.41 40.75
C PRO A 246 -6.48 -44.92 41.04
N ALA A 247 -7.24 -44.08 40.35
CA ALA A 247 -7.24 -42.63 40.53
C ALA A 247 -8.68 -42.14 40.77
N THR A 248 -8.87 -41.25 41.73
CA THR A 248 -10.19 -40.68 42.05
C THR A 248 -10.51 -39.55 41.08
N LEU A 249 -11.54 -39.75 40.26
CA LEU A 249 -12.03 -38.76 39.30
C LEU A 249 -13.44 -38.32 39.73
N THR A 250 -13.63 -37.05 40.09
CA THR A 250 -14.93 -36.49 40.47
C THR A 250 -15.15 -35.09 39.88
N HIS A 251 -16.39 -34.73 39.54
CA HIS A 251 -16.75 -33.41 39.02
C HIS A 251 -15.88 -33.00 37.81
N ASN A 252 -15.82 -33.83 36.77
CA ASN A 252 -15.00 -33.55 35.59
C ASN A 252 -15.81 -33.57 34.29
N CYS A 253 -15.64 -32.56 33.44
CA CYS A 253 -16.20 -32.52 32.09
C CYS A 253 -15.18 -33.02 31.06
N THR A 254 -15.58 -33.98 30.21
CA THR A 254 -14.66 -34.67 29.29
C THR A 254 -15.18 -34.70 27.84
N PHE A 255 -15.18 -33.53 27.18
CA PHE A 255 -15.81 -33.32 25.88
C PHE A 255 -14.85 -33.37 24.67
N ARG A 256 -15.28 -34.00 23.57
CA ARG A 256 -14.51 -34.18 22.32
C ARG A 256 -13.10 -34.78 22.50
N ASN A 257 -12.93 -35.69 23.45
CA ASN A 257 -11.69 -36.46 23.60
C ASN A 257 -11.77 -37.79 22.83
N ARG A 258 -10.67 -38.26 22.23
CA ARG A 258 -10.70 -39.46 21.37
C ARG A 258 -10.99 -40.75 22.14
N ARG A 259 -10.52 -40.85 23.39
CA ARG A 259 -10.81 -41.94 24.33
C ARG A 259 -10.89 -41.39 25.75
N ASN A 260 -11.83 -41.86 26.54
CA ASN A 260 -11.92 -41.56 27.96
C ASN A 260 -11.50 -42.81 28.73
N TYR A 261 -10.19 -43.03 28.87
CA TYR A 261 -9.67 -44.08 29.73
C TYR A 261 -9.93 -43.73 31.19
N ASP A 262 -10.24 -44.74 32.00
CA ASP A 262 -10.32 -44.71 33.47
C ASP A 262 -11.39 -43.77 34.08
N LEU A 263 -12.09 -43.00 33.24
CA LEU A 263 -13.36 -42.34 33.52
C LEU A 263 -14.49 -43.37 33.54
N HIS A 264 -14.58 -44.14 34.63
CA HIS A 264 -15.78 -44.92 34.90
C HIS A 264 -17.00 -43.99 34.89
N PRO A 265 -18.12 -44.36 34.23
CA PRO A 265 -19.36 -43.58 34.25
C PRO A 265 -20.05 -43.52 35.64
N GLY A 266 -19.40 -44.03 36.70
CA GLY A 266 -19.80 -43.89 38.10
C GLY A 266 -18.95 -42.91 38.93
N GLY A 267 -18.02 -42.17 38.33
CA GLY A 267 -17.33 -41.06 39.01
C GLY A 267 -18.30 -39.93 39.33
N GLU A 268 -18.48 -39.61 40.61
CA GLU A 268 -19.43 -38.58 41.08
C GLU A 268 -19.24 -37.26 40.32
N GLY A 269 -20.29 -36.76 39.66
CA GLY A 269 -20.25 -35.49 38.91
C GLY A 269 -19.43 -35.51 37.62
N CYS A 270 -18.96 -36.65 37.11
CA CYS A 270 -18.26 -36.72 35.83
C CYS A 270 -19.23 -36.83 34.63
N PHE A 271 -19.03 -36.03 33.58
CA PHE A 271 -19.90 -36.02 32.39
C PHE A 271 -19.15 -35.62 31.10
N ASN A 272 -19.88 -35.66 29.99
CA ASN A 272 -19.42 -35.28 28.66
C ASN A 272 -20.45 -34.35 28.01
N ALA A 273 -20.20 -33.04 28.05
CA ALA A 273 -21.03 -32.02 27.43
C ALA A 273 -20.16 -30.84 26.98
N ASP A 274 -20.59 -30.11 25.96
CA ASP A 274 -19.82 -28.95 25.46
C ASP A 274 -19.64 -27.91 26.59
N PRO A 275 -18.39 -27.51 26.94
CA PRO A 275 -18.18 -26.44 27.90
C PRO A 275 -18.69 -25.08 27.42
N ARG A 276 -18.93 -24.92 26.11
CA ARG A 276 -19.39 -23.68 25.49
C ARG A 276 -18.49 -22.50 25.89
N TYR A 277 -17.19 -22.64 25.62
CA TYR A 277 -16.22 -21.57 25.79
C TYR A 277 -16.54 -20.37 24.87
N PHE A 278 -16.15 -19.17 25.30
CA PHE A 278 -16.35 -17.94 24.56
C PHE A 278 -15.48 -17.89 23.29
N ASP A 279 -14.18 -18.13 23.43
CA ASP A 279 -13.23 -18.25 22.31
C ASP A 279 -12.01 -19.09 22.74
N ALA A 280 -12.15 -20.41 22.68
CA ALA A 280 -11.11 -21.34 23.11
C ALA A 280 -9.87 -21.33 22.19
N GLU A 281 -10.00 -20.85 20.94
CA GLU A 281 -8.88 -20.72 20.00
C GLU A 281 -8.00 -19.52 20.35
N ALA A 282 -8.61 -18.40 20.74
CA ALA A 282 -7.91 -17.24 21.30
C ALA A 282 -7.42 -17.42 22.74
N GLY A 283 -7.73 -18.55 23.40
CA GLY A 283 -7.38 -18.81 24.81
C GLY A 283 -8.36 -18.21 25.83
N ASP A 284 -9.54 -17.73 25.41
CA ASP A 284 -10.62 -17.32 26.30
C ASP A 284 -11.54 -18.49 26.63
N PHE A 285 -11.16 -19.24 27.67
CA PHE A 285 -11.90 -20.40 28.18
C PHE A 285 -13.13 -20.00 29.03
N SER A 286 -13.66 -18.79 28.89
CA SER A 286 -14.83 -18.38 29.66
C SER A 286 -16.10 -19.09 29.25
N LEU A 287 -16.76 -19.71 30.23
CA LEU A 287 -18.00 -20.47 30.04
C LEU A 287 -19.17 -19.54 29.71
N LEU A 288 -19.84 -19.78 28.58
CA LEU A 288 -21.03 -19.05 28.15
C LEU A 288 -22.26 -19.40 29.01
N PRO A 289 -23.25 -18.50 29.12
CA PRO A 289 -24.55 -18.78 29.75
C PRO A 289 -25.21 -20.06 29.21
N GLY A 290 -25.67 -20.91 30.12
CA GLY A 290 -26.23 -22.23 29.79
C GLY A 290 -25.17 -23.27 29.38
N SER A 291 -23.90 -23.08 29.76
CA SER A 291 -22.94 -24.18 29.86
C SER A 291 -23.27 -25.02 31.10
N SER A 292 -23.33 -26.34 30.95
CA SER A 292 -23.49 -27.26 32.10
C SER A 292 -22.28 -27.22 33.04
N CYS A 293 -21.11 -26.80 32.55
CA CYS A 293 -19.90 -26.65 33.34
C CYS A 293 -19.97 -25.50 34.35
N LEU A 294 -20.98 -24.61 34.29
CA LEU A 294 -21.12 -23.50 35.25
C LEU A 294 -21.59 -23.93 36.65
N THR A 295 -22.22 -25.09 36.79
CA THR A 295 -22.87 -25.52 38.05
C THR A 295 -22.65 -27.00 38.38
N ALA A 296 -21.67 -27.65 37.73
CA ALA A 296 -21.44 -29.09 37.83
C ALA A 296 -20.15 -29.45 38.59
N GLY A 297 -19.51 -28.47 39.22
CA GLY A 297 -18.49 -28.67 40.25
C GLY A 297 -19.10 -28.96 41.62
N ARG A 298 -18.24 -29.26 42.58
CA ARG A 298 -18.64 -29.56 43.95
C ARG A 298 -19.47 -28.41 44.55
N ALA A 299 -20.56 -28.74 45.24
CA ALA A 299 -21.51 -27.77 45.80
C ALA A 299 -22.08 -26.76 44.77
N GLY A 300 -22.12 -27.13 43.48
CA GLY A 300 -22.66 -26.28 42.41
C GLY A 300 -21.70 -25.22 41.89
N GLU A 301 -20.41 -25.30 42.21
CA GLU A 301 -19.39 -24.40 41.67
C GLU A 301 -19.15 -24.62 40.15
N PRO A 302 -18.56 -23.66 39.44
CA PRO A 302 -18.13 -23.87 38.05
C PRO A 302 -16.92 -24.80 37.96
N LEU A 303 -16.86 -25.58 36.89
CA LEU A 303 -15.71 -26.41 36.54
C LEU A 303 -14.61 -25.62 35.81
N GLY A 304 -13.40 -26.19 35.86
CA GLY A 304 -12.21 -25.67 35.20
C GLY A 304 -11.55 -24.57 36.02
N ASP A 305 -10.67 -23.80 35.37
CA ASP A 305 -9.94 -22.72 36.01
C ASP A 305 -10.88 -21.54 36.36
N PRO A 306 -10.99 -21.12 37.64
CA PRO A 306 -12.01 -20.17 38.09
C PRO A 306 -11.90 -18.78 37.45
N ARG A 307 -10.72 -18.41 36.93
CA ARG A 307 -10.49 -17.12 36.25
C ARG A 307 -11.40 -16.90 35.04
N TRP A 308 -11.88 -17.99 34.45
CA TRP A 308 -12.72 -17.95 33.26
C TRP A 308 -14.21 -17.87 33.60
N THR A 309 -14.60 -18.05 34.86
CA THR A 309 -16.01 -18.07 35.27
C THR A 309 -16.64 -16.67 35.22
N GLY A 310 -17.85 -16.55 34.68
CA GLY A 310 -18.61 -15.30 34.65
C GLY A 310 -17.96 -14.11 33.90
N ALA A 311 -16.83 -14.29 33.22
CA ALA A 311 -16.22 -13.23 32.42
C ALA A 311 -16.83 -13.15 31.00
N ALA A 312 -17.28 -14.29 30.44
CA ALA A 312 -17.97 -14.34 29.15
C ALA A 312 -19.25 -13.49 29.12
N THR A 313 -20.06 -13.43 30.18
CA THR A 313 -21.27 -12.59 30.22
C THR A 313 -20.94 -11.10 30.07
N ARG A 314 -19.96 -10.62 30.85
CA ARG A 314 -19.47 -9.23 30.79
C ARG A 314 -18.79 -8.92 29.45
N ARG A 315 -18.00 -9.86 28.91
CA ARG A 315 -17.35 -9.71 27.59
C ARG A 315 -18.37 -9.74 26.45
N ALA A 316 -19.30 -10.69 26.42
CA ALA A 316 -20.36 -10.81 25.41
C ALA A 316 -21.27 -9.57 25.40
N TRP A 317 -21.63 -9.02 26.56
CA TRP A 317 -22.39 -7.77 26.64
C TRP A 317 -21.62 -6.60 26.02
N ARG A 318 -20.33 -6.41 26.38
CA ARG A 318 -19.45 -5.39 25.78
C ARG A 318 -19.25 -5.61 24.27
N TRP A 319 -19.11 -6.87 23.83
CA TRP A 319 -18.98 -7.24 22.41
C TRP A 319 -20.27 -7.00 21.62
N HIS A 320 -21.43 -7.24 22.21
CA HIS A 320 -22.73 -6.94 21.60
C HIS A 320 -22.86 -5.43 21.38
N VAL A 321 -22.61 -4.62 22.42
CA VAL A 321 -22.58 -3.15 22.32
C VAL A 321 -21.59 -2.66 21.25
N ALA A 322 -20.35 -3.19 21.25
CA ALA A 322 -19.32 -2.81 20.27
C ALA A 322 -19.65 -3.24 18.83
N ARG A 323 -20.26 -4.42 18.64
CA ARG A 323 -20.59 -4.96 17.30
C ARG A 323 -21.75 -4.22 16.65
N THR A 324 -22.72 -3.73 17.43
CA THR A 324 -23.83 -2.92 16.93
C THR A 324 -23.36 -1.49 16.58
N GLY A 325 -22.41 -0.92 17.33
CA GLY A 325 -21.83 0.39 17.01
C GLY A 325 -20.79 0.38 15.86
N GLY A 326 -19.88 -0.59 15.85
CA GLY A 326 -18.69 -0.56 14.97
C GLY A 326 -18.93 -0.90 13.50
N ARG A 327 -19.91 -1.75 13.18
CA ARG A 327 -20.14 -2.23 11.80
C ARG A 327 -20.67 -1.15 10.87
N VAL A 328 -21.43 -0.19 11.39
CA VAL A 328 -21.97 0.94 10.61
C VAL A 328 -20.86 1.95 10.29
N GLY A 329 -20.05 2.32 11.28
CA GLY A 329 -18.95 3.29 11.10
C GLY A 329 -17.86 2.82 10.14
N GLY A 330 -17.40 1.57 10.25
CA GLY A 330 -16.31 1.05 9.41
C GLY A 330 -16.65 0.99 7.91
N VAL A 331 -17.87 0.58 7.57
CA VAL A 331 -18.32 0.51 6.16
C VAL A 331 -18.50 1.91 5.59
N LEU A 332 -19.05 2.85 6.36
CA LEU A 332 -19.20 4.25 5.94
C LEU A 332 -17.85 4.93 5.68
N LEU A 333 -16.83 4.68 6.51
CA LEU A 333 -15.49 5.27 6.32
C LEU A 333 -14.78 4.73 5.08
N LEU A 334 -14.87 3.42 4.80
CA LEU A 334 -14.29 2.84 3.58
C LEU A 334 -15.04 3.29 2.32
N ALA A 335 -16.37 3.36 2.36
CA ALA A 335 -17.17 3.89 1.26
C ALA A 335 -16.87 5.39 1.02
N ALA A 336 -16.80 6.21 2.07
CA ALA A 336 -16.44 7.62 1.96
C ALA A 336 -15.00 7.81 1.43
N GLY A 337 -14.05 6.98 1.84
CA GLY A 337 -12.68 6.99 1.32
C GLY A 337 -12.60 6.66 -0.16
N LEU A 338 -13.32 5.62 -0.62
CA LEU A 338 -13.40 5.24 -2.03
C LEU A 338 -14.14 6.29 -2.88
N VAL A 339 -15.23 6.87 -2.37
CA VAL A 339 -15.95 7.97 -3.02
C VAL A 339 -15.06 9.22 -3.11
N TYR A 340 -14.34 9.57 -2.05
CA TYR A 340 -13.41 10.70 -2.05
C TYR A 340 -12.25 10.50 -3.01
N ALA A 341 -11.65 9.31 -3.06
CA ALA A 341 -10.59 8.97 -4.01
C ALA A 341 -11.09 9.04 -5.47
N SER A 342 -12.27 8.45 -5.74
CA SER A 342 -12.94 8.51 -7.05
C SER A 342 -13.24 9.95 -7.47
N PHE A 343 -13.80 10.76 -6.56
CA PHE A 343 -14.11 12.16 -6.78
C PHE A 343 -12.85 12.99 -7.06
N ARG A 344 -11.76 12.76 -6.33
CA ARG A 344 -10.46 13.43 -6.55
C ARG A 344 -9.81 13.02 -7.86
N TYR A 345 -9.96 11.76 -8.29
CA TYR A 345 -9.52 11.29 -9.61
C TYR A 345 -10.32 11.97 -10.74
N VAL A 346 -11.65 11.97 -10.63
CA VAL A 346 -12.53 12.62 -11.61
C VAL A 346 -12.26 14.13 -11.67
N GLN A 347 -12.15 14.83 -10.54
CA GLN A 347 -11.82 16.26 -10.54
C GLN A 347 -10.47 16.58 -11.19
N ARG A 348 -9.44 15.72 -11.04
CA ARG A 348 -8.17 15.91 -11.77
C ARG A 348 -8.37 15.76 -13.28
N ARG A 349 -9.09 14.73 -13.72
CA ARG A 349 -9.39 14.52 -15.15
C ARG A 349 -10.23 15.64 -15.77
N VAL A 350 -11.23 16.12 -15.03
CA VAL A 350 -12.08 17.24 -15.46
C VAL A 350 -11.22 18.50 -15.59
N ARG A 351 -10.41 18.86 -14.58
CA ARG A 351 -9.49 20.02 -14.66
C ARG A 351 -8.46 19.89 -15.79
N GLU A 352 -7.84 18.72 -15.99
CA GLU A 352 -6.93 18.45 -17.12
C GLU A 352 -7.62 18.69 -18.48
N GLN A 353 -8.91 18.37 -18.60
CA GLN A 353 -9.68 18.62 -19.82
C GLN A 353 -10.16 20.07 -19.93
N GLU A 354 -10.59 20.69 -18.85
CA GLU A 354 -11.00 22.10 -18.79
C GLU A 354 -9.82 23.02 -19.12
N GLU A 355 -8.65 22.78 -18.53
CA GLU A 355 -7.41 23.52 -18.82
C GLU A 355 -6.98 23.34 -20.28
N ARG A 356 -7.06 22.12 -20.83
CA ARG A 356 -6.79 21.88 -22.27
C ARG A 356 -7.83 22.54 -23.18
N LYS A 357 -9.11 22.53 -22.81
CA LYS A 357 -10.18 23.23 -23.56
C LYS A 357 -9.99 24.73 -23.49
N TYR A 358 -9.65 25.28 -22.32
CA TYR A 358 -9.37 26.68 -22.09
C TYR A 358 -8.15 27.15 -22.88
N LEU A 359 -7.02 26.43 -22.82
CA LEU A 359 -5.83 26.74 -23.62
C LEU A 359 -6.10 26.68 -25.13
N ARG A 360 -6.89 25.69 -25.59
CA ARG A 360 -7.32 25.62 -27.01
C ARG A 360 -8.24 26.78 -27.38
N HIS A 361 -9.19 27.12 -26.52
CA HIS A 361 -10.13 28.22 -26.73
C HIS A 361 -9.39 29.55 -26.79
N LEU A 362 -8.52 29.84 -25.81
CA LEU A 362 -7.67 31.03 -25.77
C LEU A 362 -6.77 31.10 -27.02
N SER A 363 -6.21 29.97 -27.47
CA SER A 363 -5.44 29.89 -28.71
C SER A 363 -6.28 30.23 -29.94
N HIS A 364 -7.51 29.67 -30.05
CA HIS A 364 -8.43 30.00 -31.13
C HIS A 364 -8.90 31.47 -31.10
N GLU A 365 -9.18 32.03 -29.92
CA GLU A 365 -9.51 33.46 -29.76
C GLU A 365 -8.34 34.36 -30.15
N THR A 366 -7.12 34.03 -29.72
CA THR A 366 -5.91 34.78 -30.10
C THR A 366 -5.69 34.73 -31.62
N ILE A 367 -5.90 33.57 -32.25
CA ILE A 367 -5.81 33.42 -33.72
C ILE A 367 -6.91 34.23 -34.42
N ARG A 368 -8.15 34.20 -33.94
CA ARG A 368 -9.26 35.02 -34.48
C ARG A 368 -8.96 36.51 -34.38
N ALA A 369 -8.59 36.99 -33.19
CA ALA A 369 -8.22 38.40 -32.98
C ALA A 369 -7.06 38.85 -33.88
N LEU A 370 -6.07 38.00 -34.13
CA LEU A 370 -4.99 38.26 -35.09
C LEU A 370 -5.47 38.27 -36.55
N GLU A 371 -6.47 37.48 -36.92
CA GLU A 371 -7.08 37.48 -38.26
C GLU A 371 -8.00 38.70 -38.48
N ASP A 372 -8.71 39.13 -37.43
CA ASP A 372 -9.57 40.32 -37.45
C ASP A 372 -8.76 41.61 -37.47
N GLU A 373 -7.68 41.72 -36.67
CA GLU A 373 -6.79 42.89 -36.74
C GLU A 373 -6.05 42.93 -38.10
N ARG A 374 -5.69 41.79 -38.70
CA ARG A 374 -5.21 41.75 -40.09
C ARG A 374 -6.28 42.19 -41.09
N ARG A 375 -7.55 41.83 -40.89
CA ARG A 375 -8.68 42.29 -41.72
C ARG A 375 -8.93 43.79 -41.57
N ARG A 376 -8.73 44.33 -40.36
CA ARG A 376 -8.84 45.76 -40.08
C ARG A 376 -7.69 46.53 -40.73
N LEU A 377 -6.44 46.17 -40.44
CA LEU A 377 -5.25 46.81 -41.01
C LEU A 377 -5.24 46.76 -42.55
N SER A 378 -5.65 45.65 -43.15
CA SER A 378 -5.74 45.57 -44.62
C SER A 378 -6.80 46.50 -45.22
N ARG A 379 -7.92 46.72 -44.53
CA ARG A 379 -8.95 47.70 -44.95
C ARG A 379 -8.47 49.12 -44.70
N GLU A 380 -7.94 49.42 -43.52
CA GLU A 380 -7.40 50.74 -43.17
C GLU A 380 -6.29 51.19 -44.16
N LEU A 381 -5.42 50.27 -44.58
CA LEU A 381 -4.42 50.53 -45.62
C LEU A 381 -5.02 50.74 -47.03
N HIS A 382 -6.05 49.98 -47.40
CA HIS A 382 -6.67 50.10 -48.72
C HIS A 382 -7.59 51.31 -48.84
N ASP A 383 -8.46 51.51 -47.85
CA ASP A 383 -9.52 52.50 -47.81
C ASP A 383 -8.99 53.90 -47.50
N GLN A 384 -8.06 54.04 -46.54
CA GLN A 384 -7.50 55.35 -46.20
C GLN A 384 -6.26 55.63 -47.07
N VAL A 385 -5.17 54.89 -46.85
CA VAL A 385 -3.87 55.24 -47.44
C VAL A 385 -3.82 54.99 -48.95
N GLY A 386 -4.51 53.95 -49.43
CA GLY A 386 -4.67 53.68 -50.87
C GLY A 386 -5.45 54.80 -51.58
N GLN A 387 -6.57 55.25 -51.01
CA GLN A 387 -7.36 56.36 -51.59
C GLN A 387 -6.62 57.70 -51.52
N ASP A 388 -5.92 57.99 -50.41
CA ASP A 388 -5.10 59.20 -50.28
C ASP A 388 -4.00 59.27 -51.36
N LEU A 389 -3.35 58.14 -51.69
CA LEU A 389 -2.36 58.09 -52.76
C LEU A 389 -2.98 58.18 -54.17
N VAL A 390 -4.16 57.60 -54.40
CA VAL A 390 -4.90 57.77 -55.67
C VAL A 390 -5.29 59.23 -55.86
N MET A 391 -5.74 59.91 -54.80
CA MET A 391 -6.01 61.35 -54.82
C MET A 391 -4.76 62.19 -55.06
N ALA A 392 -3.60 61.80 -54.50
CA ALA A 392 -2.33 62.43 -54.80
C ALA A 392 -1.93 62.27 -56.29
N SER A 393 -2.12 61.08 -56.88
CA SER A 393 -1.88 60.83 -58.31
C SER A 393 -2.78 61.71 -59.20
N ILE A 394 -4.07 61.83 -58.87
CA ILE A 394 -5.01 62.74 -59.57
C ILE A 394 -4.55 64.20 -59.45
N GLN A 395 -4.09 64.65 -58.27
CA GLN A 395 -3.59 66.02 -58.09
C GLN A 395 -2.32 66.30 -58.90
N VAL A 396 -1.40 65.33 -59.01
CA VAL A 396 -0.19 65.42 -59.85
C VAL A 396 -0.57 65.59 -61.33
N GLU A 397 -1.50 64.79 -61.85
CA GLU A 397 -1.94 64.89 -63.25
C GLU A 397 -2.75 66.19 -63.50
N MET A 398 -3.55 66.65 -62.54
CA MET A 398 -4.21 67.97 -62.62
C MET A 398 -3.21 69.12 -62.70
N LEU A 399 -2.15 69.10 -61.88
CA LEU A 399 -1.07 70.10 -61.93
C LEU A 399 -0.36 70.07 -63.30
N ARG A 400 -0.08 68.88 -63.82
CA ARG A 400 0.51 68.67 -65.16
C ARG A 400 -0.32 69.31 -66.27
N HIS A 401 -1.65 69.16 -66.22
CA HIS A 401 -2.56 69.78 -67.17
C HIS A 401 -2.63 71.31 -67.06
N GLN A 402 -2.52 71.87 -65.84
CA GLN A 402 -2.59 73.33 -65.59
C GLN A 402 -1.32 74.10 -65.98
N LEU A 403 -0.19 73.44 -66.20
CA LEU A 403 1.04 74.11 -66.66
C LEU A 403 0.96 74.52 -68.14
N GLY A 404 1.31 75.78 -68.43
CA GLY A 404 1.66 76.25 -69.79
C GLY A 404 3.03 75.77 -70.25
N GLU A 405 3.39 76.00 -71.52
CA GLU A 405 4.60 75.41 -72.15
C GLU A 405 5.90 75.61 -71.36
N ALA A 406 6.19 76.85 -70.93
CA ALA A 406 7.39 77.15 -70.14
C ALA A 406 7.39 76.44 -68.76
N GLY A 407 6.20 76.22 -68.17
CA GLY A 407 6.05 75.47 -66.93
C GLY A 407 6.27 73.97 -67.13
N ARG A 408 5.76 73.39 -68.23
CA ARG A 408 5.99 71.98 -68.59
C ARG A 408 7.47 71.69 -68.84
N ALA A 409 8.19 72.59 -69.51
CA ALA A 409 9.62 72.43 -69.74
C ALA A 409 10.47 72.44 -68.45
N ALA A 410 10.06 73.20 -67.43
CA ALA A 410 10.81 73.34 -66.17
C ALA A 410 10.41 72.34 -65.06
N LEU A 411 9.13 71.90 -65.05
CA LEU A 411 8.57 71.06 -63.98
C LEU A 411 8.10 69.68 -64.46
N GLY A 412 7.94 69.45 -65.77
CA GLY A 412 7.46 68.18 -66.34
C GLY A 412 8.21 66.94 -65.81
N PRO A 413 9.54 66.87 -65.95
CA PRO A 413 10.31 65.72 -65.45
C PRO A 413 10.15 65.47 -63.93
N LYS A 414 9.99 66.54 -63.14
CA LYS A 414 9.77 66.42 -61.69
C LYS A 414 8.35 65.93 -61.35
N LEU A 415 7.37 66.20 -62.20
CA LEU A 415 6.01 65.66 -62.06
C LEU A 415 5.95 64.21 -62.54
N ASP A 416 6.70 63.85 -63.59
CA ASP A 416 6.83 62.47 -64.04
C ASP A 416 7.50 61.59 -62.97
N ASP A 417 8.62 62.04 -62.38
CA ASP A 417 9.29 61.40 -61.22
C ASP A 417 8.34 61.24 -60.02
N LEU A 418 7.52 62.27 -59.75
CA LEU A 418 6.54 62.25 -58.65
C LEU A 418 5.39 61.28 -58.92
N SER A 419 4.89 61.20 -60.17
CA SER A 419 3.87 60.21 -60.56
C SER A 419 4.39 58.79 -60.37
N MET A 420 5.59 58.50 -60.89
CA MET A 420 6.25 57.19 -60.72
C MET A 420 6.44 56.82 -59.23
N SER A 421 6.80 57.80 -58.39
CA SER A 421 6.95 57.60 -56.94
C SER A 421 5.61 57.28 -56.26
N VAL A 422 4.53 57.97 -56.64
CA VAL A 422 3.17 57.71 -56.13
C VAL A 422 2.65 56.35 -56.62
N GLU A 423 2.82 56.02 -57.89
CA GLU A 423 2.46 54.71 -58.47
C GLU A 423 3.20 53.57 -57.75
N THR A 424 4.50 53.72 -57.51
CA THR A 424 5.32 52.76 -56.75
C THR A 424 4.84 52.63 -55.30
N ALA A 425 4.42 53.73 -54.66
CA ALA A 425 3.85 53.70 -53.31
C ALA A 425 2.50 52.98 -53.27
N ILE A 426 1.64 53.18 -54.28
CA ILE A 426 0.37 52.47 -54.44
C ILE A 426 0.62 50.96 -54.60
N GLU A 427 1.56 50.54 -55.45
CA GLU A 427 1.93 49.13 -55.59
C GLU A 427 2.44 48.54 -54.27
N HIS A 428 3.30 49.24 -53.53
CA HIS A 428 3.80 48.76 -52.24
C HIS A 428 2.70 48.63 -51.19
N ILE A 429 1.78 49.59 -51.07
CA ILE A 429 0.66 49.50 -50.11
C ILE A 429 -0.28 48.35 -50.48
N HIS A 430 -0.61 48.19 -51.76
CA HIS A 430 -1.37 47.02 -52.22
C HIS A 430 -0.65 45.71 -51.85
N GLN A 431 0.66 45.58 -52.13
CA GLN A 431 1.43 44.39 -51.76
C GLN A 431 1.42 44.09 -50.25
N ILE A 432 1.49 45.12 -49.40
CA ILE A 432 1.41 44.98 -47.93
C ILE A 432 0.00 44.53 -47.51
N ALA A 433 -1.05 45.18 -48.01
CA ALA A 433 -2.45 44.81 -47.74
C ALA A 433 -2.74 43.36 -48.16
N TYR A 434 -2.36 42.95 -49.37
CA TYR A 434 -2.48 41.57 -49.86
C TYR A 434 -1.73 40.54 -49.00
N GLY A 435 -0.61 40.92 -48.39
CA GLY A 435 0.11 40.09 -47.41
C GLY A 435 -0.66 39.88 -46.10
N LEU A 436 -1.34 40.93 -45.63
CA LEU A 436 -2.16 40.91 -44.42
C LEU A 436 -3.45 40.11 -44.63
N ARG A 437 -4.28 40.47 -45.61
CA ARG A 437 -5.45 39.71 -46.08
C ARG A 437 -5.85 40.23 -47.47
N PRO A 438 -6.06 39.38 -48.50
CA PRO A 438 -6.53 39.87 -49.79
C PRO A 438 -7.97 40.41 -49.67
N ALA A 439 -8.19 41.71 -49.93
CA ALA A 439 -9.54 42.25 -50.08
C ALA A 439 -10.30 41.54 -51.22
N MET A 440 -9.58 41.23 -52.30
CA MET A 440 -10.00 40.37 -53.40
C MET A 440 -10.60 39.02 -52.98
N LEU A 441 -10.25 38.48 -51.80
CA LEU A 441 -10.83 37.23 -51.29
C LEU A 441 -12.27 37.41 -50.78
N ASP A 442 -12.55 38.58 -50.20
CA ASP A 442 -13.88 38.97 -49.72
C ASP A 442 -14.74 39.49 -50.89
N GLU A 443 -14.13 40.05 -51.95
CA GLU A 443 -14.82 40.69 -53.10
C GLU A 443 -14.99 39.79 -54.34
N LEU A 444 -13.95 39.06 -54.76
CA LEU A 444 -13.93 38.20 -55.96
C LEU A 444 -13.82 36.71 -55.63
N GLY A 445 -13.70 36.36 -54.35
CA GLY A 445 -13.63 34.98 -53.88
C GLY A 445 -12.27 34.29 -54.09
N LEU A 446 -12.27 32.98 -53.81
CA LEU A 446 -11.05 32.18 -53.67
C LEU A 446 -10.25 32.00 -54.95
N VAL A 447 -10.91 31.70 -56.09
CA VAL A 447 -10.21 31.34 -57.33
C VAL A 447 -9.43 32.52 -57.94
N PRO A 448 -10.01 33.72 -58.13
CA PRO A 448 -9.27 34.89 -58.61
C PRO A 448 -8.12 35.26 -57.66
N THR A 449 -8.34 35.17 -56.35
CA THR A 449 -7.31 35.43 -55.34
C THR A 449 -6.13 34.44 -55.45
N LEU A 450 -6.41 33.15 -55.69
CA LEU A 450 -5.36 32.14 -55.88
C LEU A 450 -4.63 32.31 -57.22
N GLN A 451 -5.33 32.70 -58.30
CA GLN A 451 -4.70 33.01 -59.59
C GLN A 451 -3.68 34.16 -59.41
N TRP A 452 -4.14 35.30 -58.90
CA TRP A 452 -3.29 36.46 -58.64
C TRP A 452 -2.11 36.13 -57.70
N TYR A 453 -2.37 35.39 -56.61
CA TYR A 453 -1.33 35.02 -55.65
C TYR A 453 -0.28 34.10 -56.28
N THR A 454 -0.68 33.07 -57.03
CA THR A 454 0.25 32.12 -57.64
C THR A 454 1.10 32.76 -58.73
N GLU A 455 0.54 33.67 -59.54
CA GLU A 455 1.30 34.48 -60.50
C GLU A 455 2.31 35.40 -59.82
N THR A 456 1.87 36.17 -58.82
CA THR A 456 2.72 37.11 -58.07
C THR A 456 3.82 36.39 -57.30
N PHE A 457 3.49 35.24 -56.70
CA PHE A 457 4.45 34.38 -56.01
C PHE A 457 5.49 33.80 -56.99
N SER A 458 5.06 33.38 -58.19
CA SER A 458 5.97 32.89 -59.24
C SER A 458 6.93 33.99 -59.70
N LYS A 459 6.43 35.20 -59.99
CA LYS A 459 7.25 36.37 -60.36
C LYS A 459 8.29 36.71 -59.28
N ARG A 460 7.91 36.65 -58.00
CA ARG A 460 8.78 37.01 -56.87
C ARG A 460 9.82 35.95 -56.50
N THR A 461 9.51 34.66 -56.68
CA THR A 461 10.34 33.55 -56.17
C THR A 461 11.05 32.73 -57.24
N GLY A 462 10.66 32.87 -58.51
CA GLY A 462 11.17 32.05 -59.62
C GLY A 462 10.59 30.62 -59.67
N LEU A 463 9.82 30.19 -58.66
CA LEU A 463 9.11 28.92 -58.68
C LEU A 463 7.97 28.97 -59.70
N ARG A 464 7.88 28.02 -60.62
CA ARG A 464 6.74 27.92 -61.54
C ARG A 464 5.55 27.30 -60.82
N VAL A 465 4.55 28.10 -60.46
CA VAL A 465 3.32 27.59 -59.83
C VAL A 465 2.21 27.47 -60.88
N HIS A 466 1.60 26.29 -61.01
CA HIS A 466 0.45 26.05 -61.86
C HIS A 466 -0.81 25.81 -61.01
N LEU A 467 -1.90 26.52 -61.33
CA LEU A 467 -3.19 26.38 -60.66
C LEU A 467 -4.19 25.67 -61.59
N ASP A 468 -4.62 24.47 -61.21
CA ASP A 468 -5.61 23.64 -61.91
C ASP A 468 -6.93 23.67 -61.13
N VAL A 469 -7.98 24.28 -61.70
CA VAL A 469 -9.29 24.43 -61.05
C VAL A 469 -10.33 23.67 -61.84
N LYS A 470 -10.98 22.68 -61.20
CA LYS A 470 -12.00 21.83 -61.84
C LYS A 470 -13.33 21.91 -61.09
N GLU A 471 -14.40 22.19 -61.84
CA GLU A 471 -15.80 22.16 -61.37
C GLU A 471 -16.12 23.02 -60.13
N MET A 472 -15.28 24.03 -59.83
CA MET A 472 -15.37 24.84 -58.61
C MET A 472 -16.60 25.76 -58.62
N ARG A 473 -17.64 25.43 -57.86
CA ARG A 473 -18.77 26.32 -57.55
C ARG A 473 -18.38 27.33 -56.49
N GLU A 474 -18.79 28.59 -56.65
CA GLU A 474 -18.51 29.67 -55.71
C GLU A 474 -18.99 29.33 -54.28
N MET A 475 -18.07 29.43 -53.30
CA MET A 475 -18.32 29.09 -51.90
C MET A 475 -18.55 30.36 -51.08
N ARG A 476 -19.78 30.55 -50.59
CA ARG A 476 -20.19 31.73 -49.79
C ARG A 476 -19.75 31.69 -48.31
N HIS A 477 -18.62 31.07 -48.02
CA HIS A 477 -18.12 30.94 -46.65
C HIS A 477 -16.71 31.52 -46.51
N GLY A 478 -16.64 32.81 -46.14
CA GLY A 478 -15.39 33.57 -46.10
C GLY A 478 -14.30 32.95 -45.21
N ARG A 479 -14.69 32.32 -44.10
CA ARG A 479 -13.76 31.61 -43.20
C ARG A 479 -13.11 30.39 -43.85
N LEU A 480 -13.86 29.62 -44.65
CA LEU A 480 -13.34 28.48 -45.40
C LEU A 480 -12.40 28.96 -46.53
N ASN A 481 -12.81 29.99 -47.28
CA ASN A 481 -12.00 30.60 -48.34
C ASN A 481 -10.65 31.11 -47.78
N MET A 482 -10.66 31.81 -46.64
CA MET A 482 -9.45 32.29 -45.97
C MET A 482 -8.55 31.15 -45.47
N THR A 483 -9.15 30.07 -44.96
CA THR A 483 -8.40 28.88 -44.53
C THR A 483 -7.69 28.22 -45.70
N LEU A 484 -8.39 27.99 -46.82
CA LEU A 484 -7.82 27.44 -48.05
C LEU A 484 -6.69 28.32 -48.59
N TYR A 485 -6.91 29.64 -48.67
CA TYR A 485 -5.89 30.59 -49.08
C TYR A 485 -4.63 30.50 -48.21
N ARG A 486 -4.77 30.53 -46.88
CA ARG A 486 -3.64 30.42 -45.95
C ARG A 486 -2.89 29.10 -46.07
N ILE A 487 -3.58 27.98 -46.33
CA ILE A 487 -2.91 26.70 -46.56
C ILE A 487 -2.09 26.73 -47.85
N VAL A 488 -2.58 27.35 -48.94
CA VAL A 488 -1.78 27.53 -50.17
C VAL A 488 -0.55 28.42 -49.91
N GLN A 489 -0.71 29.52 -49.15
CA GLN A 489 0.42 30.38 -48.79
C GLN A 489 1.51 29.61 -48.00
N GLU A 490 1.10 28.86 -46.98
CA GLU A 490 2.01 28.07 -46.14
C GLU A 490 2.66 26.94 -46.93
N ALA A 491 1.90 26.23 -47.78
CA ALA A 491 2.41 25.16 -48.61
C ALA A 491 3.47 25.67 -49.61
N LEU A 492 3.16 26.72 -50.40
CA LEU A 492 4.12 27.28 -51.38
C LEU A 492 5.34 27.92 -50.69
N THR A 493 5.16 28.50 -49.50
CA THR A 493 6.28 28.98 -48.67
C THR A 493 7.20 27.83 -48.24
N ASN A 494 6.63 26.69 -47.85
CA ASN A 494 7.40 25.49 -47.50
C ASN A 494 8.11 24.89 -48.72
N VAL A 495 7.50 24.91 -49.91
CA VAL A 495 8.16 24.50 -51.17
C VAL A 495 9.41 25.33 -51.43
N VAL A 496 9.32 26.67 -51.39
CA VAL A 496 10.47 27.56 -51.62
C VAL A 496 11.56 27.41 -50.55
N LYS A 497 11.17 27.26 -49.27
CA LYS A 497 12.14 27.14 -48.17
C LYS A 497 12.85 25.78 -48.08
N HIS A 498 12.17 24.70 -48.48
CA HIS A 498 12.61 23.34 -48.13
C HIS A 498 12.72 22.38 -49.30
N ALA A 499 11.91 22.52 -50.35
CA ALA A 499 11.81 21.50 -51.40
C ALA A 499 12.90 21.59 -52.48
N ARG A 500 13.50 22.76 -52.73
CA ARG A 500 14.38 23.01 -53.91
C ARG A 500 13.69 22.64 -55.24
N ALA A 501 12.37 22.78 -55.29
CA ALA A 501 11.51 22.48 -56.43
C ALA A 501 11.72 23.47 -57.59
N THR A 502 11.49 23.02 -58.82
CA THR A 502 11.41 23.88 -60.03
C THR A 502 9.96 24.19 -60.42
N GLN A 503 9.00 23.40 -59.92
CA GLN A 503 7.59 23.54 -60.19
C GLN A 503 6.73 23.13 -58.99
N ALA A 504 5.62 23.83 -58.79
CA ALA A 504 4.55 23.42 -57.90
C ALA A 504 3.20 23.41 -58.64
N VAL A 505 2.29 22.55 -58.22
CA VAL A 505 0.92 22.45 -58.75
C VAL A 505 -0.07 22.54 -57.59
N VAL A 506 -0.99 23.50 -57.67
CA VAL A 506 -2.15 23.61 -56.77
C VAL A 506 -3.36 23.14 -57.57
N ARG A 507 -4.05 22.11 -57.10
CA ARG A 507 -5.32 21.64 -57.68
C ARG A 507 -6.47 21.92 -56.71
N LEU A 508 -7.56 22.48 -57.21
CA LEU A 508 -8.75 22.80 -56.44
C LEU A 508 -10.00 22.29 -57.16
N SER A 509 -10.88 21.61 -56.42
CA SER A 509 -12.19 21.15 -56.91
C SER A 509 -13.19 21.09 -55.77
N ASN A 510 -14.49 21.24 -56.04
CA ASN A 510 -15.52 20.91 -55.08
C ASN A 510 -16.61 20.02 -55.69
N ALA A 511 -17.23 19.20 -54.84
CA ALA A 511 -18.31 18.30 -55.23
C ALA A 511 -19.28 18.17 -54.06
N ARG A 512 -20.55 18.54 -54.29
CA ARG A 512 -21.57 18.67 -53.24
C ARG A 512 -21.05 19.56 -52.09
N ASP A 513 -20.97 19.01 -50.90
CA ASP A 513 -20.65 19.70 -49.65
C ASP A 513 -19.19 19.46 -49.23
N LEU A 514 -18.29 19.21 -50.18
CA LEU A 514 -16.87 18.91 -49.93
C LEU A 514 -15.96 19.65 -50.93
N VAL A 515 -14.98 20.39 -50.42
CA VAL A 515 -13.87 20.95 -51.21
C VAL A 515 -12.65 20.04 -51.06
N THR A 516 -11.99 19.74 -52.18
CA THR A 516 -10.75 18.98 -52.25
C THR A 516 -9.64 19.90 -52.76
N MET A 517 -8.56 20.02 -51.99
CA MET A 517 -7.37 20.75 -52.38
C MET A 517 -6.13 19.85 -52.33
N VAL A 518 -5.30 19.95 -53.36
CA VAL A 518 -4.05 19.21 -53.48
C VAL A 518 -2.93 20.18 -53.82
N VAL A 519 -1.81 20.13 -53.08
CA VAL A 519 -0.60 20.91 -53.40
C VAL A 519 0.57 19.94 -53.59
N GLU A 520 1.23 20.03 -54.73
CA GLU A 520 2.32 19.14 -55.15
C GLU A 520 3.56 19.93 -55.56
N ASP A 521 4.75 19.41 -55.27
CA ASP A 521 6.04 19.93 -55.76
C ASP A 521 6.91 18.82 -56.37
N ASP A 522 7.85 19.21 -57.24
CA ASP A 522 8.86 18.33 -57.88
C ASP A 522 10.19 18.25 -57.11
N GLY A 523 10.20 18.63 -55.83
CA GLY A 523 11.41 18.83 -55.05
C GLY A 523 12.03 17.58 -54.41
N VAL A 524 12.94 17.81 -53.46
CA VAL A 524 13.73 16.76 -52.80
C VAL A 524 12.93 15.89 -51.83
N GLY A 525 11.69 16.25 -51.48
CA GLY A 525 10.84 15.52 -50.54
C GLY A 525 11.45 15.28 -49.15
N PHE A 526 10.76 14.52 -48.32
CA PHE A 526 11.21 14.16 -46.96
C PHE A 526 10.60 12.86 -46.45
N ASP A 527 11.13 12.34 -45.34
CA ASP A 527 10.58 11.21 -44.61
C ASP A 527 9.49 11.69 -43.64
N VAL A 528 8.24 11.32 -43.94
CA VAL A 528 7.03 11.75 -43.22
C VAL A 528 7.02 11.26 -41.77
N ASP A 529 7.42 10.01 -41.53
CA ASP A 529 7.36 9.41 -40.19
C ASP A 529 8.51 9.91 -39.31
N ARG A 530 9.68 10.16 -39.92
CA ARG A 530 10.79 10.85 -39.26
C ARG A 530 10.38 12.27 -38.84
N VAL A 531 9.76 13.07 -39.71
CA VAL A 531 9.31 14.43 -39.33
C VAL A 531 8.24 14.36 -38.22
N ARG A 532 7.26 13.45 -38.32
CA ARG A 532 6.23 13.25 -37.28
C ARG A 532 6.78 12.89 -35.91
N SER A 533 7.86 12.10 -35.85
CA SER A 533 8.53 11.76 -34.57
C SER A 533 9.30 12.94 -33.96
N PHE A 534 9.94 13.78 -34.79
CA PHE A 534 10.66 14.98 -34.34
C PHE A 534 9.73 16.15 -33.94
N SER A 535 8.43 16.12 -34.29
CA SER A 535 7.46 17.16 -33.90
C SER A 535 7.24 17.32 -32.38
N ARG A 536 7.80 16.45 -31.53
CA ARG A 536 7.89 16.68 -30.07
C ARG A 536 8.99 17.66 -29.66
N GLY A 537 9.82 18.11 -30.60
CA GLY A 537 10.99 18.98 -30.37
C GLY A 537 11.07 20.23 -31.25
N GLY A 538 9.94 20.73 -31.77
CA GLY A 538 9.83 22.07 -32.38
C GLY A 538 10.06 22.19 -33.91
N GLY A 539 10.42 21.11 -34.60
CA GLY A 539 10.77 21.16 -36.04
C GLY A 539 9.62 21.09 -37.07
N GLY A 540 8.35 21.03 -36.64
CA GLY A 540 7.21 20.64 -37.50
C GLY A 540 6.03 21.61 -37.57
N ILE A 541 6.18 22.85 -37.11
CA ILE A 541 5.07 23.79 -36.82
C ILE A 541 4.19 24.08 -38.05
N GLY A 542 4.78 24.25 -39.24
CA GLY A 542 4.03 24.58 -40.47
C GLY A 542 2.97 23.53 -40.83
N LEU A 543 3.41 22.27 -41.01
CA LEU A 543 2.52 21.14 -41.35
C LEU A 543 1.51 20.83 -40.24
N LEU A 544 1.89 20.97 -38.96
CA LEU A 544 0.96 20.83 -37.84
C LEU A 544 -0.15 21.88 -37.93
N SER A 545 0.20 23.15 -38.21
CA SER A 545 -0.78 24.23 -38.32
C SER A 545 -1.70 24.11 -39.55
N VAL A 546 -1.27 23.41 -40.61
CA VAL A 546 -2.12 23.06 -41.75
C VAL A 546 -3.09 21.94 -41.35
N GLN A 547 -2.60 20.90 -40.67
CA GLN A 547 -3.42 19.82 -40.15
C GLN A 547 -4.50 20.33 -39.18
N GLU A 548 -4.13 21.12 -38.18
CA GLU A 548 -5.06 21.70 -37.19
C GLU A 548 -6.11 22.59 -37.84
N ARG A 549 -5.75 23.36 -38.88
CA ARG A 549 -6.71 24.17 -39.66
C ARG A 549 -7.72 23.30 -40.42
N VAL A 550 -7.27 22.24 -41.09
CA VAL A 550 -8.13 21.30 -41.81
C VAL A 550 -9.06 20.56 -40.84
N GLU A 551 -8.53 20.08 -39.72
CA GLU A 551 -9.29 19.42 -38.65
C GLU A 551 -10.29 20.38 -37.98
N SER A 552 -10.01 21.69 -37.90
CA SER A 552 -10.94 22.68 -37.32
C SER A 552 -12.24 22.88 -38.10
N PHE A 553 -12.27 22.44 -39.36
CA PHE A 553 -13.47 22.37 -40.20
C PHE A 553 -14.08 20.96 -40.25
N GLY A 554 -13.58 19.98 -39.48
CA GLY A 554 -13.96 18.57 -39.60
C GLY A 554 -13.41 17.90 -40.87
N GLY A 555 -12.40 18.50 -41.51
CA GLY A 555 -11.76 17.98 -42.70
C GLY A 555 -10.73 16.88 -42.42
N THR A 556 -10.22 16.28 -43.50
CA THR A 556 -9.16 15.27 -43.49
C THR A 556 -7.89 15.80 -44.17
N PHE A 557 -6.72 15.55 -43.58
CA PHE A 557 -5.42 15.98 -44.10
C PHE A 557 -4.48 14.78 -44.26
N HIS A 558 -3.86 14.67 -45.44
CA HIS A 558 -2.90 13.63 -45.77
C HIS A 558 -1.64 14.24 -46.39
N VAL A 559 -0.49 13.73 -45.96
CA VAL A 559 0.84 14.07 -46.47
C VAL A 559 1.44 12.82 -47.10
N VAL A 560 1.91 12.95 -48.33
CA VAL A 560 2.73 11.94 -49.01
C VAL A 560 4.01 12.63 -49.46
N SER A 561 5.14 12.19 -48.93
CA SER A 561 6.47 12.67 -49.33
C SER A 561 7.45 11.50 -49.26
N ARG A 562 8.46 11.51 -50.13
CA ARG A 562 9.60 10.60 -50.06
C ARG A 562 10.86 11.35 -50.51
N PRO A 563 12.04 11.08 -49.92
CA PRO A 563 13.29 11.65 -50.41
C PRO A 563 13.49 11.37 -51.91
N GLY A 564 13.73 12.43 -52.68
CA GLY A 564 13.90 12.42 -54.14
C GLY A 564 12.62 12.38 -54.98
N ALA A 565 11.42 12.48 -54.39
CA ALA A 565 10.15 12.29 -55.08
C ALA A 565 9.10 13.40 -54.83
N GLY A 566 9.54 14.60 -54.41
CA GLY A 566 8.65 15.73 -54.10
C GLY A 566 7.78 15.52 -52.86
N THR A 567 6.85 16.47 -52.65
CA THR A 567 5.80 16.38 -51.63
C THR A 567 4.42 16.57 -52.25
N ARG A 568 3.43 15.87 -51.70
CA ARG A 568 2.01 15.99 -52.02
C ARG A 568 1.22 16.17 -50.71
N LEU A 569 0.58 17.33 -50.57
CA LEU A 569 -0.41 17.62 -49.55
C LEU A 569 -1.80 17.37 -50.16
N MET A 570 -2.65 16.60 -49.49
CA MET A 570 -4.04 16.37 -49.90
C MET A 570 -4.95 16.70 -48.72
N MET A 571 -6.03 17.45 -48.97
CA MET A 571 -7.01 17.75 -47.95
C MET A 571 -8.43 17.83 -48.50
N ASN A 572 -9.36 17.32 -47.71
CA ASN A 572 -10.79 17.42 -47.99
C ASN A 572 -11.44 18.15 -46.81
N LEU A 573 -12.10 19.29 -47.05
CA LEU A 573 -12.83 20.03 -46.02
C LEU A 573 -14.31 20.01 -46.39
N PRO A 574 -15.24 19.76 -45.46
CA PRO A 574 -16.64 19.97 -45.74
C PRO A 574 -16.89 21.46 -46.00
N ILE A 575 -17.91 21.75 -46.79
CA ILE A 575 -18.46 23.09 -46.98
C ILE A 575 -19.62 23.19 -45.98
N PRO A 576 -19.48 23.95 -44.88
CA PRO A 576 -20.59 24.18 -43.97
C PRO A 576 -21.76 24.82 -44.72
N GLY A 577 -22.97 24.28 -44.56
CA GLY A 577 -24.18 24.91 -45.09
C GLY A 577 -24.48 26.23 -44.37
N ASP A 578 -25.28 27.08 -45.00
CA ASP A 578 -25.55 28.49 -44.61
C ASP A 578 -26.30 28.68 -43.25
N ALA A 579 -26.27 27.69 -42.35
CA ALA A 579 -27.01 27.65 -41.10
C ALA A 579 -26.09 27.49 -39.87
N GLU A 580 -24.98 28.25 -39.80
CA GLU A 580 -24.21 28.43 -38.54
C GLU A 580 -23.23 29.64 -38.55
N GLU A 581 -23.65 30.81 -39.06
CA GLU A 581 -23.06 32.10 -38.63
C GLU A 581 -24.00 32.76 -37.61
N GLY A 582 -23.77 32.45 -36.33
CA GLY A 582 -24.39 33.15 -35.19
C GLY A 582 -23.59 34.41 -34.83
N GLU A 583 -24.32 35.48 -34.48
CA GLU A 583 -23.81 36.74 -33.91
C GLU A 583 -23.06 36.55 -32.58
#